data_AF-A0A8K0EIU8-F1
#
_entry.id   AF-A0A8K0EIU8-F1
#
_cell.length_a   1.000
_cell.length_b   1.000
_cell.length_c   1.000
_cell.angle_alpha   90.00
_cell.angle_beta   90.00
_cell.angle_gamma   90.00
#
_symmetry.space_group_name_H-M   'P 1'
#
loop_
_entity.id
_entity.type
_entity.pdbx_description
1 polymer ?
#
loop_
_entity_poly.entity_id
_entity_poly.type
_entity_poly.pdbx_seq_one_letter_code
_entity_poly.pdbx_strand_id
1 'polypeptide(L)'
;MARCRISPSVYLQLLDEKAAVSRIEEEESRWLGKYYEKPGTKDGAIKLLNLFAAIRMAVDKLSPNVVSMLKFAAFMDNTNIPLLVLTEDPTNVTPRMRQENADALESEVEGLSLATVEGAGENRILSLHRVTQTSMQLALTEEEENELVQRLLNTLLTFFVKDNRYSCSGQLSYSLMPHVETVLTHACRISRDDHHLTRARLYEVLGFLYTQRGMAAKAEGPLRLAKKLLEDLAEVTLKEPSETAQGQPTGETSGEAVEQEAGLLFEKLTLAGQRLPDNVFSQILQNKVLVDQDIELFRRKLPTKAELDQICRDKQPLSPAQLDLLVRHGLVLPLGRLKEIYLSELHVSINYSLGRCYFYTKEKFRTDPEGKRDLVKCMEMAYSLAKEIQRRTGVAVIHQYLTERNALLYLRLEEEGKDTKHLKEDILYARERYSVLLQDQEDYFEFGMLKKSGRELYSMTICHRQLVRCYNQLIELADTDDEKAGYFEQAQQHCREMIQYAEGEIRRDEQGKVTDQLERLANFYNTAGCFLAADNNPTHLDEALEVYRKAYQLEKGQGRVDYPLSDALFGLTEGLIRRGHEGDFSKAQVFATELLSVYKANWPEKTRDIEKAKALLEKVTDLIKVNS
;
A
#
# COMPACT_ATOMS: atom_id res chain seq x y z
N MET A 1 -0.43 -37.32 15.17
CA MET A 1 -0.03 -38.56 14.43
C MET A 1 -0.65 -38.42 13.04
N ALA A 2 0.04 -38.42 11.90
CA ALA A 2 1.19 -39.21 11.47
C ALA A 2 2.44 -38.37 11.14
N ARG A 3 3.60 -38.86 11.56
CA ARG A 3 4.93 -38.34 11.22
C ARG A 3 5.34 -39.01 9.90
N CYS A 4 5.69 -38.27 8.85
CA CYS A 4 6.40 -38.86 7.73
C CYS A 4 7.87 -39.05 8.17
N ARG A 5 8.13 -40.21 8.78
CA ARG A 5 9.25 -40.49 9.69
C ARG A 5 10.28 -41.42 9.07
N ILE A 6 10.52 -41.29 7.77
CA ILE A 6 11.31 -42.25 7.03
C ILE A 6 12.53 -41.52 6.48
N SER A 7 13.71 -41.88 6.98
CA SER A 7 14.98 -41.40 6.42
C SER A 7 15.17 -41.94 5.00
N PRO A 8 15.93 -41.28 4.11
CA PRO A 8 16.12 -41.75 2.72
C PRO A 8 16.59 -43.21 2.62
N SER A 9 17.43 -43.67 3.55
CA SER A 9 17.86 -45.07 3.63
C SER A 9 16.74 -46.03 4.05
N VAL A 10 15.88 -45.60 4.97
CA VAL A 10 14.69 -46.36 5.39
C VAL A 10 13.61 -46.32 4.31
N TYR A 11 13.53 -45.28 3.49
CA TYR A 11 12.59 -45.17 2.37
C TYR A 11 13.00 -46.13 1.24
N LEU A 12 14.29 -46.18 0.93
CA LEU A 12 14.86 -47.15 -0.01
C LEU A 12 14.72 -48.60 0.50
N GLN A 13 14.88 -48.85 1.80
CA GLN A 13 14.61 -50.18 2.41
C GLN A 13 13.12 -50.54 2.44
N LEU A 14 12.23 -49.57 2.68
CA LEU A 14 10.79 -49.82 2.70
C LEU A 14 10.25 -50.07 1.28
N LEU A 15 10.85 -49.47 0.25
CA LEU A 15 10.57 -49.81 -1.16
C LEU A 15 10.86 -51.28 -1.50
N ASP A 16 11.78 -51.95 -0.78
CA ASP A 16 12.03 -53.39 -0.90
C ASP A 16 10.97 -54.26 -0.17
N GLU A 17 10.25 -53.69 0.80
CA GLU A 17 9.22 -54.38 1.59
C GLU A 17 7.79 -54.06 1.09
N LYS A 18 7.37 -54.79 0.04
CA LYS A 18 6.10 -54.65 -0.72
C LYS A 18 4.80 -54.35 0.04
N ALA A 19 4.68 -54.68 1.33
CA ALA A 19 3.43 -54.57 2.07
C ALA A 19 3.23 -53.20 2.77
N ALA A 20 4.32 -52.52 3.15
CA ALA A 20 4.24 -51.20 3.80
C ALA A 20 4.09 -50.07 2.76
N VAL A 21 4.71 -50.26 1.58
CA VAL A 21 4.66 -49.39 0.40
C VAL A 21 3.23 -49.10 -0.02
N SER A 22 2.39 -50.12 -0.16
CA SER A 22 1.04 -49.96 -0.70
C SER A 22 0.11 -49.10 0.16
N ARG A 23 0.37 -49.00 1.48
CA ARG A 23 -0.46 -48.24 2.41
C ARG A 23 -0.03 -46.77 2.50
N ILE A 24 1.28 -46.51 2.46
CA ILE A 24 1.85 -45.16 2.38
C ILE A 24 1.56 -44.56 0.99
N GLU A 25 1.74 -45.34 -0.07
CA GLU A 25 1.37 -44.96 -1.44
C GLU A 25 -0.12 -44.63 -1.56
N GLU A 26 -1.02 -45.36 -0.91
CA GLU A 26 -2.46 -45.05 -0.94
C GLU A 26 -2.82 -43.76 -0.19
N GLU A 27 -2.19 -43.48 0.95
CA GLU A 27 -2.40 -42.23 1.69
C GLU A 27 -1.85 -41.01 0.94
N GLU A 28 -0.63 -41.13 0.40
CA GLU A 28 0.05 -40.07 -0.35
C GLU A 28 -0.59 -39.87 -1.73
N SER A 29 -1.00 -40.93 -2.44
CA SER A 29 -1.72 -40.82 -3.72
C SER A 29 -3.10 -40.18 -3.56
N ARG A 30 -3.82 -40.48 -2.47
CA ARG A 30 -5.14 -39.89 -2.18
C ARG A 30 -5.04 -38.41 -1.83
N TRP A 31 -3.90 -37.98 -1.27
CA TRP A 31 -3.61 -36.59 -0.97
C TRP A 31 -3.11 -35.83 -2.21
N LEU A 32 -2.18 -36.40 -2.98
CA LEU A 32 -1.62 -35.82 -4.22
C LEU A 32 -2.64 -35.70 -5.36
N GLY A 33 -3.62 -36.61 -5.42
CA GLY A 33 -4.72 -36.56 -6.38
C GLY A 33 -5.61 -35.32 -6.29
N LYS A 34 -5.45 -34.48 -5.25
CA LYS A 34 -6.15 -33.20 -5.10
C LYS A 34 -5.51 -32.04 -5.88
N TYR A 35 -4.24 -32.16 -6.27
CA TYR A 35 -3.45 -31.05 -6.82
C TYR A 35 -3.02 -31.24 -8.28
N TYR A 36 -3.19 -32.45 -8.83
CA TYR A 36 -2.86 -32.77 -10.22
C TYR A 36 -3.93 -33.68 -10.84
N GLU A 37 -4.55 -33.24 -11.93
CA GLU A 37 -5.45 -34.08 -12.72
C GLU A 37 -4.68 -35.11 -13.55
N LYS A 38 -4.66 -36.35 -13.06
CA LYS A 38 -5.13 -37.55 -13.79
C LYS A 38 -5.08 -38.76 -12.82
N PRO A 39 -6.18 -39.05 -12.11
CA PRO A 39 -6.27 -40.23 -11.27
C PRO A 39 -6.48 -41.46 -12.17
N GLY A 40 -5.67 -42.51 -12.00
CA GLY A 40 -6.06 -43.82 -12.52
C GLY A 40 -4.96 -44.86 -12.74
N THR A 41 -3.67 -44.51 -12.74
CA THR A 41 -2.60 -45.51 -12.91
C THR A 41 -1.61 -45.45 -11.74
N LYS A 42 -1.28 -46.61 -11.15
CA LYS A 42 -0.20 -46.76 -10.15
C LYS A 42 1.10 -46.09 -10.61
N ASP A 43 1.33 -46.10 -11.92
CA ASP A 43 2.51 -45.54 -12.58
C ASP A 43 2.61 -44.01 -12.44
N GLY A 44 1.47 -43.28 -12.40
CA GLY A 44 1.44 -41.83 -12.17
C GLY A 44 1.79 -41.44 -10.73
N ALA A 45 1.32 -42.21 -9.75
CA ALA A 45 1.65 -42.02 -8.34
C ALA A 45 3.13 -42.30 -8.05
N ILE A 46 3.66 -43.40 -8.59
CA ILE A 46 5.08 -43.77 -8.46
C ILE A 46 5.99 -42.71 -9.09
N LYS A 47 5.63 -42.17 -10.26
CA LYS A 47 6.39 -41.07 -10.91
C LYS A 47 6.41 -39.80 -10.05
N LEU A 48 5.31 -39.48 -9.37
CA LEU A 48 5.23 -38.34 -8.46
C LEU A 48 6.06 -38.57 -7.19
N LEU A 49 6.00 -39.76 -6.60
CA LEU A 49 6.84 -40.15 -5.46
C LEU A 49 8.34 -40.07 -5.81
N ASN A 50 8.72 -40.56 -6.98
CA ASN A 50 10.09 -40.46 -7.48
C ASN A 50 10.53 -39.01 -7.69
N LEU A 51 9.62 -38.14 -8.15
CA LEU A 51 9.90 -36.71 -8.30
C LEU A 51 10.08 -36.03 -6.94
N PHE A 52 9.21 -36.30 -5.96
CA PHE A 52 9.38 -35.80 -4.59
C PHE A 52 10.66 -36.30 -3.94
N ALA A 53 10.98 -37.59 -4.08
CA ALA A 53 12.23 -38.17 -3.59
C ALA A 53 13.45 -37.52 -4.25
N ALA A 54 13.42 -37.33 -5.58
CA ALA A 54 14.49 -36.66 -6.32
C ALA A 54 14.70 -35.21 -5.86
N ILE A 55 13.62 -34.46 -5.62
CA ILE A 55 13.68 -33.09 -5.08
C ILE A 55 14.27 -33.10 -3.68
N ARG A 56 13.84 -34.02 -2.79
CA ARG A 56 14.44 -34.12 -1.44
C ARG A 56 15.93 -34.45 -1.51
N MET A 57 16.33 -35.38 -2.38
CA MET A 57 17.74 -35.70 -2.60
C MET A 57 18.54 -34.53 -3.18
N ALA A 58 17.91 -33.66 -3.98
CA ALA A 58 18.54 -32.43 -4.46
C ALA A 58 18.67 -31.42 -3.32
N VAL A 59 17.62 -31.24 -2.51
CA VAL A 59 17.64 -30.35 -1.34
C VAL A 59 18.68 -30.79 -0.30
N ASP A 60 18.90 -32.09 -0.11
CA ASP A 60 19.92 -32.63 0.80
C ASP A 60 21.36 -32.30 0.37
N LYS A 61 21.57 -31.89 -0.89
CA LYS A 61 22.89 -31.44 -1.41
C LYS A 61 23.13 -29.95 -1.23
N LEU A 62 22.10 -29.19 -0.88
CA LEU A 62 22.19 -27.75 -0.67
C LEU A 62 22.87 -27.43 0.65
N SER A 63 23.50 -26.27 0.73
CA SER A 63 24.03 -25.74 1.97
C SER A 63 22.89 -25.46 2.97
N PRO A 64 23.12 -25.65 4.29
CA PRO A 64 22.07 -25.46 5.30
C PRO A 64 21.38 -24.09 5.26
N ASN A 65 22.14 -23.04 4.89
CA ASN A 65 21.60 -21.69 4.74
C ASN A 65 20.63 -21.60 3.55
N VAL A 66 21.00 -22.17 2.40
CA VAL A 66 20.13 -22.24 1.22
C VAL A 66 18.87 -23.05 1.49
N VAL A 67 18.97 -24.18 2.20
CA VAL A 67 17.80 -24.95 2.65
C VAL A 67 16.87 -24.08 3.52
N SER A 68 17.42 -23.29 4.44
CA SER A 68 16.63 -22.37 5.27
C SER A 68 15.92 -21.30 4.42
N MET A 69 16.60 -20.71 3.45
CA MET A 69 16.01 -19.73 2.53
C MET A 69 14.90 -20.34 1.66
N LEU A 70 15.08 -21.56 1.18
CA LEU A 70 14.03 -22.28 0.44
C LEU A 70 12.83 -22.63 1.33
N LYS A 71 13.04 -22.99 2.61
CA LYS A 71 11.94 -23.18 3.56
C LYS A 71 11.13 -21.90 3.74
N PHE A 72 11.77 -20.74 3.80
CA PHE A 72 11.10 -19.43 3.83
C PHE A 72 10.29 -19.18 2.56
N ALA A 73 10.93 -19.30 1.40
CA ALA A 73 10.31 -19.11 0.09
C ALA A 73 9.10 -20.06 -0.12
N ALA A 74 9.12 -21.24 0.50
CA ALA A 74 8.07 -22.22 0.36
C ALA A 74 6.70 -21.74 0.87
N PHE A 75 6.63 -20.81 1.82
CA PHE A 75 5.37 -20.27 2.36
C PHE A 75 4.98 -18.91 1.75
N MET A 76 5.71 -18.44 0.75
CA MET A 76 5.44 -17.22 -0.01
C MET A 76 4.79 -17.55 -1.36
N ASP A 77 4.32 -16.55 -2.13
CA ASP A 77 3.96 -16.77 -3.54
C ASP A 77 5.17 -17.35 -4.30
N ASN A 78 4.92 -18.27 -5.23
CA ASN A 78 5.97 -19.06 -5.86
C ASN A 78 6.73 -18.31 -6.96
N THR A 79 6.38 -17.05 -7.24
CA THR A 79 7.00 -16.24 -8.30
C THR A 79 7.49 -14.90 -7.76
N ASN A 80 8.58 -14.39 -8.32
CA ASN A 80 9.09 -13.04 -8.07
C ASN A 80 9.44 -12.71 -6.60
N ILE A 81 9.88 -13.70 -5.81
CA ILE A 81 10.25 -13.51 -4.39
C ILE A 81 11.51 -12.66 -4.29
N PRO A 82 11.50 -11.45 -3.70
CA PRO A 82 12.70 -10.64 -3.57
C PRO A 82 13.73 -11.32 -2.66
N LEU A 83 14.96 -11.56 -3.16
CA LEU A 83 16.02 -12.23 -2.39
C LEU A 83 16.41 -11.47 -1.12
N LEU A 84 16.20 -10.14 -1.12
CA LEU A 84 16.40 -9.29 0.04
C LEU A 84 15.62 -9.79 1.28
N VAL A 85 14.41 -10.34 1.09
CA VAL A 85 13.58 -10.84 2.20
C VAL A 85 14.02 -12.22 2.69
N LEU A 86 14.67 -13.02 1.83
CA LEU A 86 15.11 -14.38 2.17
C LEU A 86 16.47 -14.39 2.89
N THR A 87 17.30 -13.38 2.66
CA THR A 87 18.69 -13.34 3.15
C THR A 87 18.84 -12.72 4.54
N GLU A 88 17.76 -12.30 5.19
CA GLU A 88 17.81 -11.63 6.50
C GLU A 88 17.57 -12.53 7.70
N ASP A 89 18.62 -12.69 8.52
CA ASP A 89 18.51 -12.64 9.97
C ASP A 89 18.93 -11.22 10.41
N PRO A 90 17.99 -10.34 10.80
CA PRO A 90 18.21 -8.89 10.94
C PRO A 90 19.22 -8.52 12.03
N THR A 91 19.68 -9.47 12.84
CA THR A 91 20.53 -9.19 14.00
C THR A 91 22.03 -9.36 13.77
N ASN A 92 22.46 -10.08 12.72
CA ASN A 92 23.88 -10.49 12.61
C ASN A 92 24.48 -10.50 11.18
N VAL A 93 23.75 -10.11 10.14
CA VAL A 93 24.21 -10.26 8.75
C VAL A 93 24.66 -8.92 8.15
N THR A 94 25.93 -8.83 7.73
CA THR A 94 26.48 -7.65 7.02
C THR A 94 26.01 -7.59 5.56
N PRO A 95 26.05 -6.43 4.87
CA PRO A 95 25.70 -6.33 3.44
C PRO A 95 26.49 -7.29 2.56
N ARG A 96 27.77 -7.48 2.86
CA ARG A 96 28.63 -8.44 2.19
C ARG A 96 28.15 -9.88 2.36
N MET A 97 27.78 -10.27 3.59
CA MET A 97 27.24 -11.61 3.85
C MET A 97 25.88 -11.82 3.17
N ARG A 98 25.04 -10.79 3.07
CA ARG A 98 23.78 -10.86 2.29
C ARG A 98 24.05 -11.16 0.82
N GLN A 99 25.02 -10.48 0.23
CA GLN A 99 25.44 -10.71 -1.15
C GLN A 99 25.99 -12.14 -1.33
N GLU A 100 26.89 -12.58 -0.45
CA GLU A 100 27.45 -13.94 -0.49
C GLU A 100 26.36 -15.02 -0.34
N ASN A 101 25.36 -14.79 0.53
CA ASN A 101 24.21 -15.68 0.70
C ASN A 101 23.31 -15.73 -0.55
N ALA A 102 23.06 -14.57 -1.17
CA ALA A 102 22.28 -14.49 -2.40
C ALA A 102 22.99 -15.20 -3.57
N ASP A 103 24.31 -15.02 -3.69
CA ASP A 103 25.13 -15.66 -4.73
C ASP A 103 25.17 -17.19 -4.55
N ALA A 104 25.27 -17.66 -3.29
CA ALA A 104 25.19 -19.08 -2.96
C ALA A 104 23.80 -19.67 -3.30
N LEU A 105 22.73 -18.95 -2.92
CA LEU A 105 21.35 -19.34 -3.25
C LEU A 105 21.18 -19.52 -4.76
N GLU A 106 21.53 -18.50 -5.54
CA GLU A 106 21.44 -18.49 -7.00
C GLU A 106 22.20 -19.67 -7.62
N SER A 107 23.49 -19.82 -7.28
CA SER A 107 24.33 -20.89 -7.85
C SER A 107 23.82 -22.29 -7.52
N GLU A 108 23.35 -22.53 -6.28
CA GLU A 108 22.97 -23.87 -5.84
C GLU A 108 21.57 -24.27 -6.35
N VAL A 109 20.59 -23.35 -6.32
CA VAL A 109 19.21 -23.67 -6.72
C VAL A 109 19.07 -23.79 -8.23
N GLU A 110 19.80 -23.00 -9.02
CA GLU A 110 19.81 -23.12 -10.47
C GLU A 110 20.61 -24.36 -10.91
N GLY A 111 21.75 -24.62 -10.27
CA GLY A 111 22.58 -25.80 -10.53
C GLY A 111 21.84 -27.13 -10.31
N LEU A 112 20.82 -27.15 -9.46
CA LEU A 112 19.94 -28.30 -9.22
C LEU A 112 18.54 -28.15 -9.82
N SER A 113 18.28 -27.09 -10.59
CA SER A 113 16.99 -26.81 -11.24
C SER A 113 15.79 -26.81 -10.26
N LEU A 114 16.01 -26.26 -9.06
CA LEU A 114 14.98 -26.18 -8.01
C LEU A 114 14.17 -24.88 -8.07
N ALA A 115 14.79 -23.81 -8.57
CA ALA A 115 14.23 -22.49 -8.76
C ALA A 115 15.00 -21.75 -9.87
N THR A 116 14.46 -20.61 -10.32
CA THR A 116 15.16 -19.68 -11.21
C THR A 116 15.39 -18.36 -10.50
N VAL A 117 16.52 -17.71 -10.77
CA VAL A 117 16.83 -16.38 -10.25
C VAL A 117 16.98 -15.41 -11.42
N GLU A 118 16.32 -14.27 -11.32
CA GLU A 118 16.39 -13.21 -12.34
C GLU A 118 16.78 -11.87 -11.69
N GLY A 119 17.37 -10.98 -12.48
CA GLY A 119 17.78 -9.64 -12.03
C GLY A 119 19.23 -9.54 -11.59
N ALA A 120 19.60 -8.43 -10.94
CA ALA A 120 20.96 -8.15 -10.49
C ALA A 120 20.98 -7.35 -9.18
N GLY A 121 22.01 -7.59 -8.36
CA GLY A 121 22.21 -6.91 -7.08
C GLY A 121 21.04 -7.12 -6.10
N GLU A 122 20.51 -6.03 -5.54
CA GLU A 122 19.37 -6.04 -4.61
C GLU A 122 18.02 -6.31 -5.28
N ASN A 123 17.93 -6.18 -6.61
CA ASN A 123 16.70 -6.40 -7.37
C ASN A 123 16.54 -7.85 -7.83
N ARG A 124 17.35 -8.76 -7.31
CA ARG A 124 17.23 -10.19 -7.64
C ARG A 124 15.95 -10.76 -7.08
N ILE A 125 15.29 -11.56 -7.90
CA ILE A 125 14.04 -12.24 -7.58
C ILE A 125 14.18 -13.75 -7.81
N LEU A 126 13.60 -14.53 -6.91
CA LEU A 126 13.54 -15.99 -6.95
C LEU A 126 12.15 -16.43 -7.40
N SER A 127 12.07 -17.31 -8.38
CA SER A 127 10.84 -18.03 -8.72
C SER A 127 11.02 -19.52 -8.42
N LEU A 128 10.25 -20.02 -7.46
CA LEU A 128 10.33 -21.38 -6.97
C LEU A 128 9.41 -22.28 -7.79
N HIS A 129 9.93 -23.42 -8.26
CA HIS A 129 9.06 -24.41 -8.90
C HIS A 129 8.01 -24.91 -7.90
N ARG A 130 6.75 -24.98 -8.33
CA ARG A 130 5.62 -25.36 -7.45
C ARG A 130 5.80 -26.72 -6.77
N VAL A 131 6.43 -27.68 -7.47
CA VAL A 131 6.73 -29.00 -6.90
C VAL A 131 7.80 -28.90 -5.81
N THR A 132 8.85 -28.10 -6.02
CA THR A 132 9.86 -27.79 -4.99
C THR A 132 9.20 -27.15 -3.78
N GLN A 133 8.38 -26.12 -3.98
CA GLN A 133 7.63 -25.45 -2.92
C GLN A 133 6.82 -26.44 -2.07
N THR A 134 6.02 -27.29 -2.73
CA THR A 134 5.18 -28.28 -2.04
C THR A 134 6.04 -29.31 -1.29
N SER A 135 7.15 -29.75 -1.88
CA SER A 135 8.09 -30.67 -1.21
C SER A 135 8.72 -30.07 0.04
N MET A 136 9.04 -28.78 0.03
CA MET A 136 9.59 -28.08 1.19
C MET A 136 8.54 -27.95 2.31
N GLN A 137 7.30 -27.59 1.97
CA GLN A 137 6.19 -27.50 2.94
C GLN A 137 5.92 -28.85 3.62
N LEU A 138 5.83 -29.93 2.84
CA LEU A 138 5.55 -31.27 3.35
C LEU A 138 6.67 -31.87 4.21
N ALA A 139 7.88 -31.34 4.10
CA ALA A 139 9.02 -31.81 4.87
C ALA A 139 9.00 -31.31 6.33
N LEU A 140 8.15 -30.34 6.65
CA LEU A 140 8.13 -29.66 7.95
C LEU A 140 7.08 -30.25 8.89
N THR A 141 7.35 -30.20 10.19
CA THR A 141 6.32 -30.47 11.21
C THR A 141 5.41 -29.25 11.39
N GLU A 142 4.26 -29.45 12.05
CA GLU A 142 3.34 -28.35 12.37
C GLU A 142 4.00 -27.30 13.26
N GLU A 143 4.84 -27.71 14.21
CA GLU A 143 5.61 -26.77 15.04
C GLU A 143 6.64 -25.98 14.21
N GLU A 144 7.36 -26.63 13.31
CA GLU A 144 8.32 -25.96 12.42
C GLU A 144 7.63 -25.00 11.44
N GLU A 145 6.47 -25.39 10.89
CA GLU A 145 5.63 -24.51 10.07
C GLU A 145 5.21 -23.27 10.86
N ASN A 146 4.76 -23.44 12.10
CA ASN A 146 4.33 -22.32 12.95
C ASN A 146 5.47 -21.33 13.22
N GLU A 147 6.65 -21.84 13.60
CA GLU A 147 7.83 -21.01 13.84
C GLU A 147 8.30 -20.29 12.56
N LEU A 148 8.28 -20.98 11.41
CA LEU A 148 8.66 -20.40 10.12
C LEU A 148 7.69 -19.31 9.67
N VAL A 149 6.38 -19.55 9.75
CA VAL A 149 5.36 -18.56 9.41
C VAL A 149 5.47 -17.35 10.33
N GLN A 150 5.71 -17.54 11.63
CA GLN A 150 5.94 -16.43 12.56
C GLN A 150 7.16 -15.59 12.16
N ARG A 151 8.28 -16.23 11.84
CA ARG A 151 9.49 -15.53 11.38
C ARG A 151 9.22 -14.77 10.09
N LEU A 152 8.53 -15.39 9.12
CA LEU A 152 8.14 -14.74 7.87
C LEU A 152 7.26 -13.51 8.09
N LEU A 153 6.27 -13.58 8.99
CA LEU A 153 5.43 -12.42 9.31
C LEU A 153 6.27 -11.25 9.85
N ASN A 154 7.24 -11.52 10.72
CA ASN A 154 8.11 -10.48 11.28
C ASN A 154 9.10 -9.91 10.23
N THR A 155 9.67 -10.76 9.38
CA THR A 155 10.52 -10.31 8.27
C THR A 155 9.73 -9.47 7.28
N LEU A 156 8.52 -9.91 6.89
CA LEU A 156 7.66 -9.14 6.00
C LEU A 156 7.26 -7.79 6.59
N LEU A 157 6.96 -7.71 7.89
CA LEU A 157 6.63 -6.45 8.57
C LEU A 157 7.75 -5.40 8.46
N THR A 158 9.01 -5.84 8.37
CA THR A 158 10.19 -4.97 8.23
C THR A 158 10.21 -4.23 6.89
N PHE A 159 9.84 -4.91 5.81
CA PHE A 159 9.91 -4.38 4.44
C PHE A 159 8.57 -3.91 3.87
N PHE A 160 7.47 -4.45 4.39
CA PHE A 160 6.13 -4.18 3.89
C PHE A 160 5.56 -2.92 4.55
N VAL A 161 5.98 -1.78 4.02
CA VAL A 161 5.67 -0.46 4.57
C VAL A 161 4.53 0.23 3.83
N LYS A 162 3.81 1.08 4.56
CA LYS A 162 2.70 1.91 4.06
C LYS A 162 3.17 3.15 3.27
N ASP A 163 4.41 3.58 3.47
CA ASP A 163 4.94 4.83 2.90
C ASP A 163 5.26 4.67 1.40
N ASN A 164 4.32 5.08 0.56
CA ASN A 164 4.40 5.03 -0.90
C ASN A 164 4.51 6.42 -1.55
N ARG A 165 5.06 7.41 -0.83
CA ARG A 165 5.18 8.78 -1.36
C ARG A 165 6.07 8.86 -2.60
N TYR A 166 7.09 8.00 -2.72
CA TYR A 166 8.01 7.94 -3.86
C TYR A 166 8.07 6.53 -4.49
N SER A 167 8.61 6.47 -5.70
CA SER A 167 8.51 5.28 -6.54
C SER A 167 9.35 4.09 -6.10
N CYS A 168 10.57 4.31 -5.59
CA CYS A 168 11.43 3.21 -5.17
C CYS A 168 10.86 2.43 -3.99
N SER A 169 10.31 3.11 -2.97
CA SER A 169 9.72 2.45 -1.80
C SER A 169 8.41 1.73 -2.16
N GLY A 170 7.59 2.33 -3.03
CA GLY A 170 6.34 1.72 -3.49
C GLY A 170 6.56 0.39 -4.23
N GLN A 171 7.58 0.29 -5.08
CA GLN A 171 7.82 -0.89 -5.92
C GLN A 171 8.12 -2.16 -5.09
N LEU A 172 8.95 -2.05 -4.05
CA LEU A 172 9.24 -3.19 -3.17
C LEU A 172 7.96 -3.64 -2.45
N SER A 173 7.22 -2.72 -1.84
CA SER A 173 5.94 -3.04 -1.18
C SER A 173 4.97 -3.73 -2.15
N TYR A 174 4.87 -3.28 -3.40
CA TYR A 174 4.01 -3.93 -4.39
C TYR A 174 4.48 -5.33 -4.80
N SER A 175 5.79 -5.56 -4.91
CA SER A 175 6.32 -6.92 -5.15
C SER A 175 6.07 -7.86 -3.97
N LEU A 176 5.98 -7.33 -2.75
CA LEU A 176 5.74 -8.12 -1.55
C LEU A 176 4.27 -8.47 -1.30
N MET A 177 3.32 -7.76 -1.92
CA MET A 177 1.88 -7.99 -1.70
C MET A 177 1.46 -9.46 -1.88
N PRO A 178 1.79 -10.16 -2.99
CA PRO A 178 1.36 -11.55 -3.17
C PRO A 178 1.92 -12.48 -2.09
N HIS A 179 3.16 -12.27 -1.68
CA HIS A 179 3.78 -13.07 -0.63
C HIS A 179 3.14 -12.82 0.74
N VAL A 180 2.80 -11.57 1.06
CA VAL A 180 2.06 -11.22 2.29
C VAL A 180 0.69 -11.91 2.30
N GLU A 181 -0.04 -11.90 1.19
CA GLU A 181 -1.32 -12.62 1.06
C GLU A 181 -1.18 -14.13 1.32
N THR A 182 -0.16 -14.76 0.73
CA THR A 182 0.12 -16.19 0.93
C THR A 182 0.46 -16.50 2.39
N VAL A 183 1.42 -15.77 2.98
CA VAL A 183 1.85 -16.00 4.36
C VAL A 183 0.71 -15.77 5.36
N LEU A 184 -0.11 -14.72 5.16
CA LEU A 184 -1.29 -14.47 6.01
C LEU A 184 -2.34 -15.59 5.89
N THR A 185 -2.48 -16.20 4.71
CA THR A 185 -3.36 -17.35 4.50
C THR A 185 -2.89 -18.58 5.29
N HIS A 186 -1.58 -18.82 5.35
CA HIS A 186 -1.01 -19.86 6.22
C HIS A 186 -1.20 -19.52 7.69
N ALA A 187 -0.91 -18.28 8.11
CA ALA A 187 -1.07 -17.83 9.49
C ALA A 187 -2.49 -18.01 10.03
N CYS A 188 -3.52 -17.80 9.20
CA CYS A 188 -4.93 -18.02 9.59
C CYS A 188 -5.28 -19.48 9.91
N ARG A 189 -4.47 -20.46 9.48
CA ARG A 189 -4.71 -21.89 9.72
C ARG A 189 -4.07 -22.38 11.03
N ILE A 190 -3.19 -21.58 11.60
CA ILE A 190 -2.44 -21.91 12.82
C ILE A 190 -3.33 -21.65 14.04
N SER A 191 -3.42 -22.65 14.92
CA SER A 191 -4.35 -22.66 16.05
C SER A 191 -3.90 -21.83 17.27
N ARG A 192 -2.60 -21.50 17.37
CA ARG A 192 -2.03 -20.63 18.41
C ARG A 192 -1.94 -19.20 17.87
N ASP A 193 -2.86 -18.34 18.29
CA ASP A 193 -3.00 -16.99 17.73
C ASP A 193 -2.28 -15.92 18.56
N ASP A 194 -0.96 -16.09 18.76
CA ASP A 194 -0.13 -15.14 19.54
C ASP A 194 0.36 -13.94 18.67
N HIS A 195 -0.18 -13.76 17.47
CA HIS A 195 0.36 -12.85 16.44
C HIS A 195 -0.64 -11.80 15.96
N HIS A 196 -1.68 -11.52 16.74
CA HIS A 196 -2.73 -10.55 16.40
C HIS A 196 -2.16 -9.20 15.95
N LEU A 197 -1.15 -8.68 16.65
CA LEU A 197 -0.58 -7.38 16.35
C LEU A 197 0.17 -7.34 15.01
N THR A 198 1.05 -8.30 14.76
CA THR A 198 1.80 -8.42 13.50
C THR A 198 0.85 -8.62 12.33
N ARG A 199 -0.14 -9.51 12.48
CA ARG A 199 -1.16 -9.76 11.45
C ARG A 199 -2.00 -8.51 11.19
N ALA A 200 -2.43 -7.80 12.24
CA ALA A 200 -3.19 -6.55 12.10
C ALA A 200 -2.40 -5.50 11.33
N ARG A 201 -1.09 -5.34 11.59
CA ARG A 201 -0.22 -4.44 10.82
C ARG A 201 -0.10 -4.87 9.36
N LEU A 202 0.15 -6.15 9.07
CA LEU A 202 0.29 -6.62 7.69
C LEU A 202 -1.02 -6.48 6.90
N TYR A 203 -2.16 -6.83 7.50
CA TYR A 203 -3.47 -6.63 6.86
C TYR A 203 -3.80 -5.14 6.63
N GLU A 204 -3.39 -4.27 7.55
CA GLU A 204 -3.56 -2.82 7.42
C GLU A 204 -2.80 -2.26 6.22
N VAL A 205 -1.51 -2.61 6.10
CA VAL A 205 -0.68 -2.19 4.96
C VAL A 205 -1.19 -2.82 3.66
N LEU A 206 -1.55 -4.10 3.66
CA LEU A 206 -2.07 -4.81 2.49
C LEU A 206 -3.35 -4.14 1.96
N GLY A 207 -4.29 -3.86 2.86
CA GLY A 207 -5.52 -3.15 2.54
C GLY A 207 -5.26 -1.76 1.97
N PHE A 208 -4.34 -1.00 2.57
CA PHE A 208 -3.93 0.29 2.04
C PHE A 208 -3.36 0.17 0.62
N LEU A 209 -2.42 -0.74 0.37
CA LEU A 209 -1.78 -0.90 -0.94
C LEU A 209 -2.76 -1.34 -2.03
N TYR A 210 -3.78 -2.15 -1.72
CA TYR A 210 -4.85 -2.43 -2.68
C TYR A 210 -5.57 -1.17 -3.16
N THR A 211 -5.84 -0.21 -2.27
CA THR A 211 -6.42 1.08 -2.69
C THR A 211 -5.48 1.83 -3.62
N GLN A 212 -4.17 1.72 -3.40
CA GLN A 212 -3.15 2.38 -4.21
C GLN A 212 -2.93 1.70 -5.56
N ARG A 213 -3.26 0.42 -5.75
CA ARG A 213 -3.21 -0.25 -7.07
C ARG A 213 -4.51 -0.20 -7.85
N GLY A 214 -5.47 0.62 -7.40
CA GLY A 214 -6.80 0.68 -8.02
C GLY A 214 -7.67 -0.57 -7.79
N MET A 215 -7.27 -1.46 -6.89
CA MET A 215 -7.97 -2.70 -6.53
C MET A 215 -8.82 -2.52 -5.28
N ALA A 216 -9.47 -1.36 -5.11
CA ALA A 216 -10.14 -0.99 -3.87
C ALA A 216 -11.24 -1.96 -3.41
N ALA A 217 -11.85 -2.72 -4.33
CA ALA A 217 -12.80 -3.79 -3.99
C ALA A 217 -12.17 -4.90 -3.12
N LYS A 218 -10.85 -5.14 -3.23
CA LYS A 218 -10.11 -6.11 -2.41
C LYS A 218 -9.60 -5.51 -1.09
N ALA A 219 -9.63 -4.19 -0.91
CA ALA A 219 -9.05 -3.51 0.25
C ALA A 219 -9.87 -3.68 1.54
N GLU A 220 -11.20 -3.68 1.44
CA GLU A 220 -12.10 -3.62 2.61
C GLU A 220 -11.96 -4.85 3.52
N GLY A 221 -11.86 -6.06 2.95
CA GLY A 221 -11.74 -7.31 3.70
C GLY A 221 -10.53 -7.36 4.64
N PRO A 222 -9.30 -7.20 4.13
CA PRO A 222 -8.09 -7.06 4.94
C PRO A 222 -8.21 -6.00 6.04
N LEU A 223 -8.73 -4.81 5.72
CA LEU A 223 -8.84 -3.71 6.70
C LEU A 223 -9.82 -4.01 7.82
N ARG A 224 -10.96 -4.64 7.51
CA ARG A 224 -11.91 -5.10 8.55
C ARG A 224 -11.30 -6.19 9.43
N LEU A 225 -10.51 -7.09 8.86
CA LEU A 225 -9.80 -8.12 9.63
C LEU A 225 -8.70 -7.52 10.52
N ALA A 226 -7.95 -6.54 10.02
CA ALA A 226 -6.98 -5.79 10.82
C ALA A 226 -7.63 -5.09 12.01
N LYS A 227 -8.77 -4.42 11.77
CA LYS A 227 -9.56 -3.76 12.81
C LYS A 227 -10.00 -4.77 13.87
N LYS A 228 -10.59 -5.88 13.44
CA LYS A 228 -11.08 -6.93 14.33
C LYS A 228 -9.96 -7.51 15.20
N LEU A 229 -8.82 -7.88 14.61
CA LEU A 229 -7.67 -8.43 15.35
C LEU A 229 -7.18 -7.45 16.43
N LEU A 230 -7.19 -6.14 16.15
CA LEU A 230 -6.78 -5.13 17.12
C LEU A 230 -7.82 -4.92 18.23
N GLU A 231 -9.11 -4.93 17.89
CA GLU A 231 -10.20 -4.84 18.86
C GLU A 231 -10.27 -6.08 19.76
N ASP A 232 -10.05 -7.27 19.20
CA ASP A 232 -9.96 -8.53 19.94
C ASP A 232 -8.76 -8.50 20.93
N LEU A 233 -7.58 -8.02 20.48
CA LEU A 233 -6.40 -7.84 21.33
C LEU A 233 -6.64 -6.88 22.50
N ALA A 234 -7.45 -5.84 22.28
CA ALA A 234 -7.73 -4.81 23.27
C ALA A 234 -9.02 -5.07 24.07
N GLU A 235 -9.66 -6.24 23.90
CA GLU A 235 -10.91 -6.61 24.56
C GLU A 235 -12.00 -5.54 24.38
N VAL A 236 -12.02 -4.90 23.20
CA VAL A 236 -13.00 -3.87 22.86
C VAL A 236 -14.29 -4.57 22.47
N THR A 237 -15.15 -4.82 23.46
CA THR A 237 -16.53 -5.24 23.21
C THR A 237 -17.32 -4.09 22.59
N LEU A 238 -17.63 -4.21 21.30
CA LEU A 238 -18.58 -3.35 20.58
C LEU A 238 -20.03 -3.64 21.01
N LYS A 239 -20.34 -3.58 22.31
CA LYS A 239 -21.71 -3.48 22.83
C LYS A 239 -21.68 -2.84 24.21
N GLU A 240 -22.03 -1.57 24.26
CA GLU A 240 -23.06 -1.05 25.15
C GLU A 240 -23.48 0.32 24.59
N PRO A 241 -24.65 0.42 23.92
CA PRO A 241 -25.31 1.71 23.85
C PRO A 241 -25.69 2.06 25.29
N SER A 242 -25.20 3.18 25.79
CA SER A 242 -25.76 3.81 26.97
C SER A 242 -27.28 3.92 26.77
N GLU A 243 -28.06 3.18 27.55
CA GLU A 243 -29.53 3.16 27.52
C GLU A 243 -30.19 4.50 27.87
N THR A 244 -29.42 5.59 27.96
CA THR A 244 -29.89 6.93 28.32
C THR A 244 -30.19 7.86 27.14
N ALA A 245 -30.06 7.41 25.88
CA ALA A 245 -30.35 8.25 24.71
C ALA A 245 -31.50 7.72 23.82
N GLN A 246 -32.53 7.11 24.41
CA GLN A 246 -33.81 6.97 23.70
C GLN A 246 -34.63 8.24 23.85
N GLY A 247 -34.49 9.15 22.88
CA GLY A 247 -35.49 10.17 22.62
C GLY A 247 -34.94 11.54 22.21
N GLN A 248 -34.44 11.67 20.98
CA GLN A 248 -34.70 12.82 20.10
C GLN A 248 -33.97 12.63 18.75
N PRO A 249 -34.65 12.79 17.60
CA PRO A 249 -34.00 12.86 16.30
C PRO A 249 -33.71 14.32 15.97
N THR A 250 -32.48 14.79 16.20
CA THR A 250 -32.03 16.11 15.76
C THR A 250 -30.59 16.04 15.26
N GLY A 251 -30.37 16.50 14.02
CA GLY A 251 -29.19 16.27 13.18
C GLY A 251 -27.89 16.98 13.55
N GLU A 252 -27.61 17.19 14.84
CA GLU A 252 -26.34 17.78 15.32
C GLU A 252 -25.63 16.94 16.42
N THR A 253 -26.25 15.85 16.87
CA THR A 253 -25.78 15.01 18.00
C THR A 253 -24.77 13.92 17.62
N SER A 254 -24.43 13.73 16.34
CA SER A 254 -23.55 12.62 15.92
C SER A 254 -22.08 12.83 16.26
N GLY A 255 -21.60 14.09 16.27
CA GLY A 255 -20.19 14.40 16.52
C GLY A 255 -19.75 14.14 17.96
N GLU A 256 -20.55 14.58 18.94
CA GLU A 256 -20.25 14.43 20.37
C GLU A 256 -20.22 12.96 20.80
N ALA A 257 -21.10 12.12 20.23
CA ALA A 257 -21.12 10.69 20.49
C ALA A 257 -19.83 9.99 20.01
N VAL A 258 -19.32 10.35 18.83
CA VAL A 258 -18.06 9.81 18.30
C VAL A 258 -16.86 10.27 19.11
N GLU A 259 -16.86 11.52 19.61
CA GLU A 259 -15.79 12.02 20.48
C GLU A 259 -15.75 11.29 21.84
N GLN A 260 -16.91 11.02 22.45
CA GLN A 260 -16.99 10.23 23.68
C GLN A 260 -16.53 8.78 23.46
N GLU A 261 -16.97 8.14 22.37
CA GLU A 261 -16.55 6.79 21.99
C GLU A 261 -15.04 6.72 21.75
N ALA A 262 -14.45 7.73 21.09
CA ALA A 262 -13.01 7.84 20.88
C ALA A 262 -12.23 7.94 22.20
N GLY A 263 -12.75 8.67 23.20
CA GLY A 263 -12.16 8.75 24.53
C GLY A 263 -12.08 7.40 25.24
N LEU A 264 -13.20 6.67 25.28
CA LEU A 264 -13.24 5.32 25.87
C LEU A 264 -12.33 4.34 25.13
N LEU A 265 -12.30 4.43 23.81
CA LEU A 265 -11.47 3.58 22.97
C LEU A 265 -9.98 3.83 23.19
N PHE A 266 -9.56 5.10 23.31
CA PHE A 266 -8.19 5.47 23.66
C PHE A 266 -7.74 4.81 24.97
N GLU A 267 -8.58 4.86 26.01
CA GLU A 267 -8.26 4.26 27.32
C GLU A 267 -8.07 2.73 27.20
N LYS A 268 -9.00 2.03 26.53
CA LYS A 268 -8.89 0.58 26.32
C LYS A 268 -7.64 0.18 25.54
N LEU A 269 -7.36 0.86 24.43
CA LEU A 269 -6.20 0.58 23.59
C LEU A 269 -4.88 0.90 24.31
N THR A 270 -4.84 1.98 25.10
CA THR A 270 -3.66 2.32 25.91
C THR A 270 -3.39 1.25 26.96
N LEU A 271 -4.43 0.80 27.69
CA LEU A 271 -4.31 -0.27 28.68
C LEU A 271 -3.84 -1.59 28.06
N ALA A 272 -4.37 -1.95 26.88
CA ALA A 272 -3.93 -3.12 26.15
C ALA A 272 -2.46 -3.00 25.71
N GLY A 273 -2.05 -1.84 25.22
CA GLY A 273 -0.66 -1.55 24.86
C GLY A 273 0.28 -1.64 26.05
N GLN A 274 -0.18 -1.26 27.24
CA GLN A 274 0.61 -1.36 28.47
C GLN A 274 0.88 -2.80 28.91
N ARG A 275 -0.03 -3.74 28.60
CA ARG A 275 0.11 -5.18 28.88
C ARG A 275 1.08 -5.87 27.93
N LEU A 276 1.39 -5.27 26.77
CA LEU A 276 2.36 -5.85 25.84
C LEU A 276 3.78 -5.80 26.42
N PRO A 277 4.62 -6.83 26.14
CA PRO A 277 6.02 -6.84 26.56
C PRO A 277 6.82 -5.65 26.00
N ASP A 278 7.72 -5.07 26.80
CA ASP A 278 8.49 -3.88 26.42
C ASP A 278 9.40 -4.10 25.20
N ASN A 279 9.85 -5.33 24.98
CA ASN A 279 10.67 -5.69 23.83
C ASN A 279 9.91 -5.54 22.50
N VAL A 280 8.57 -5.61 22.49
CA VAL A 280 7.75 -5.46 21.26
C VAL A 280 7.97 -4.09 20.64
N PHE A 281 7.96 -3.02 21.44
CA PHE A 281 8.10 -1.65 20.93
C PHE A 281 9.53 -1.33 20.47
N SER A 282 10.54 -1.85 21.17
CA SER A 282 11.93 -1.73 20.74
C SER A 282 12.18 -2.50 19.44
N GLN A 283 11.64 -3.72 19.30
CA GLN A 283 11.70 -4.48 18.07
C GLN A 283 10.98 -3.78 16.91
N ILE A 284 9.81 -3.19 17.14
CA ILE A 284 9.08 -2.43 16.11
C ILE A 284 9.92 -1.28 15.56
N LEU A 285 10.63 -0.54 16.41
CA LEU A 285 11.48 0.57 15.97
C LEU A 285 12.80 0.09 15.36
N GLN A 286 13.45 -0.91 15.97
CA GLN A 286 14.73 -1.45 15.50
C GLN A 286 14.57 -2.14 14.15
N ASN A 287 13.46 -2.85 13.91
CA ASN A 287 13.20 -3.52 12.65
C ASN A 287 12.76 -2.56 11.54
N LYS A 288 12.73 -1.24 11.76
CA LYS A 288 12.43 -0.30 10.67
C LYS A 288 13.65 -0.12 9.79
N VAL A 289 13.44 -0.29 8.50
CA VAL A 289 14.37 0.15 7.47
C VAL A 289 14.03 1.60 7.12
N LEU A 290 14.98 2.52 7.32
CA LEU A 290 14.79 3.91 6.92
C LEU A 290 14.73 4.00 5.39
N VAL A 291 13.63 4.54 4.90
CA VAL A 291 13.45 4.85 3.48
C VAL A 291 14.04 6.23 3.17
N ASP A 292 14.35 6.51 1.91
CA ASP A 292 15.00 7.76 1.51
C ASP A 292 14.20 9.03 1.84
N GLN A 293 12.91 8.90 2.17
CA GLN A 293 12.09 9.99 2.68
C GLN A 293 12.39 10.34 4.13
N ASP A 294 12.53 9.31 4.97
CA ASP A 294 12.85 9.47 6.38
C ASP A 294 14.22 10.14 6.49
N ILE A 295 15.18 9.68 5.68
CA ILE A 295 16.52 10.23 5.60
C ILE A 295 16.49 11.72 5.24
N GLU A 296 15.73 12.11 4.21
CA GLU A 296 15.63 13.50 3.78
C GLU A 296 14.98 14.40 4.83
N LEU A 297 13.91 13.93 5.46
CA LEU A 297 13.27 14.65 6.56
C LEU A 297 14.25 14.82 7.74
N PHE A 298 14.99 13.78 8.09
CA PHE A 298 15.95 13.80 9.18
C PHE A 298 17.11 14.73 8.89
N ARG A 299 17.61 14.78 7.63
CA ARG A 299 18.67 15.72 7.20
C ARG A 299 18.31 17.18 7.44
N ARG A 300 17.03 17.55 7.31
CA ARG A 300 16.56 18.92 7.54
C ARG A 300 16.57 19.32 9.01
N LYS A 301 16.45 18.35 9.92
CA LYS A 301 16.43 18.57 11.37
C LYS A 301 17.78 18.34 12.05
N LEU A 302 18.69 17.56 11.44
CA LEU A 302 19.98 17.21 12.02
C LEU A 302 21.07 18.25 11.70
N PRO A 303 21.92 18.62 12.69
CA PRO A 303 22.90 19.69 12.54
C PRO A 303 24.16 19.30 11.74
N THR A 304 24.47 18.00 11.55
CA THR A 304 25.64 17.57 10.76
C THR A 304 25.33 16.38 9.85
N LYS A 305 25.83 16.43 8.60
CA LYS A 305 25.61 15.39 7.57
C LYS A 305 26.29 14.04 7.89
N ALA A 306 27.41 14.06 8.60
CA ALA A 306 28.27 12.87 8.77
C ALA A 306 27.64 11.75 9.62
N GLU A 307 26.85 12.09 10.64
CA GLU A 307 26.20 11.10 11.52
C GLU A 307 25.07 10.34 10.81
N LEU A 308 24.35 11.04 9.93
CA LEU A 308 23.23 10.51 9.15
C LEU A 308 23.71 9.55 8.04
N ASP A 309 24.79 9.93 7.35
CA ASP A 309 25.38 9.08 6.31
C ASP A 309 25.98 7.78 6.89
N GLN A 310 26.30 7.72 8.18
CA GLN A 310 26.69 6.48 8.86
C GLN A 310 25.48 5.58 9.18
N ILE A 311 24.27 6.17 9.33
CA ILE A 311 23.04 5.47 9.68
C ILE A 311 22.34 4.84 8.46
N CYS A 312 22.51 5.43 7.29
CA CYS A 312 21.55 5.27 6.19
C CYS A 312 21.98 4.42 4.99
N ARG A 313 23.21 3.87 4.95
CA ARG A 313 23.78 3.40 3.67
C ARG A 313 23.23 2.07 3.13
N ASP A 314 22.66 1.19 3.95
CA ASP A 314 22.53 -0.23 3.56
C ASP A 314 21.12 -0.83 3.69
N LYS A 315 20.07 0.00 3.82
CA LYS A 315 18.68 -0.46 4.07
C LYS A 315 18.60 -1.48 5.22
N GLN A 316 19.34 -1.22 6.30
CA GLN A 316 19.40 -2.11 7.44
C GLN A 316 18.41 -1.67 8.53
N PRO A 317 17.93 -2.62 9.36
CA PRO A 317 17.32 -2.33 10.64
C PRO A 317 18.20 -1.37 11.48
N LEU A 318 17.55 -0.53 12.28
CA LEU A 318 18.22 0.39 13.20
C LEU A 318 18.87 -0.39 14.36
N SER A 319 20.18 -0.19 14.55
CA SER A 319 20.86 -0.65 15.77
C SER A 319 20.42 0.15 17.00
N PRO A 320 20.56 -0.39 18.22
CA PRO A 320 20.19 0.31 19.46
C PRO A 320 20.85 1.70 19.60
N ALA A 321 22.13 1.82 19.22
CA ALA A 321 22.85 3.09 19.30
C ALA A 321 22.31 4.15 18.33
N GLN A 322 21.88 3.72 17.13
CA GLN A 322 21.28 4.61 16.14
C GLN A 322 19.88 5.05 16.59
N LEU A 323 19.09 4.13 17.16
CA LEU A 323 17.79 4.46 17.73
C LEU A 323 17.90 5.51 18.83
N ASP A 324 18.85 5.35 19.76
CA ASP A 324 19.11 6.33 20.82
C ASP A 324 19.47 7.71 20.27
N LEU A 325 20.27 7.76 19.20
CA LEU A 325 20.62 9.03 18.55
C LEU A 325 19.37 9.71 17.96
N LEU A 326 18.54 8.96 17.23
CA LEU A 326 17.31 9.49 16.64
C LEU A 326 16.32 10.00 17.70
N VAL A 327 16.23 9.32 18.85
CA VAL A 327 15.41 9.76 19.99
C VAL A 327 15.94 11.08 20.58
N ARG A 328 17.25 11.22 20.76
CA ARG A 328 17.85 12.47 21.29
C ARG A 328 17.58 13.68 20.41
N HIS A 329 17.47 13.48 19.10
CA HIS A 329 17.17 14.55 18.14
C HIS A 329 15.67 14.74 17.87
N GLY A 330 14.79 14.03 18.59
CA GLY A 330 13.34 14.17 18.44
C GLY A 330 12.80 13.63 17.11
N LEU A 331 13.57 12.81 16.39
CA LEU A 331 13.16 12.17 15.14
C LEU A 331 12.38 10.88 15.39
N VAL A 332 12.59 10.28 16.56
CA VAL A 332 11.89 9.09 17.02
C VAL A 332 11.39 9.33 18.45
N LEU A 333 10.18 8.87 18.75
CA LEU A 333 9.61 8.97 20.09
C LEU A 333 10.34 8.02 21.06
N PRO A 334 10.54 8.43 22.32
CA PRO A 334 10.99 7.52 23.37
C PRO A 334 10.04 6.31 23.51
N LEU A 335 10.58 5.13 23.83
CA LEU A 335 9.80 3.88 23.91
C LEU A 335 8.58 3.98 24.84
N GLY A 336 8.71 4.64 26.00
CA GLY A 336 7.59 4.84 26.92
C GLY A 336 6.44 5.62 26.28
N ARG A 337 6.75 6.62 25.45
CA ARG A 337 5.77 7.42 24.73
C ARG A 337 5.13 6.65 23.59
N LEU A 338 5.90 5.84 22.87
CA LEU A 338 5.38 4.96 21.84
C LEU A 338 4.40 3.93 22.43
N LYS A 339 4.74 3.34 23.58
CA LYS A 339 3.90 2.37 24.29
C LYS A 339 2.51 2.92 24.64
N GLU A 340 2.42 4.21 24.97
CA GLU A 340 1.14 4.88 25.28
C GLU A 340 0.23 5.06 24.06
N ILE A 341 0.79 5.20 22.85
CA ILE A 341 0.01 5.62 21.68
C ILE A 341 -0.10 4.57 20.57
N TYR A 342 0.76 3.55 20.53
CA TYR A 342 0.93 2.69 19.36
C TYR A 342 -0.35 1.98 18.91
N LEU A 343 -1.09 1.36 19.83
CA LEU A 343 -2.34 0.65 19.47
C LEU A 343 -3.44 1.63 19.06
N SER A 344 -3.54 2.78 19.72
CA SER A 344 -4.45 3.86 19.37
C SER A 344 -4.16 4.40 17.97
N GLU A 345 -2.89 4.68 17.67
CA GLU A 345 -2.44 5.13 16.36
C GLU A 345 -2.67 4.06 15.28
N LEU A 346 -2.45 2.78 15.58
CA LEU A 346 -2.76 1.70 14.65
C LEU A 346 -4.26 1.66 14.34
N HIS A 347 -5.11 1.78 15.36
CA HIS A 347 -6.55 1.82 15.17
C HIS A 347 -6.98 3.02 14.31
N VAL A 348 -6.38 4.20 14.54
CA VAL A 348 -6.57 5.38 13.69
C VAL A 348 -6.18 5.07 12.23
N SER A 349 -5.00 4.51 12.00
CA SER A 349 -4.49 4.20 10.66
C SER A 349 -5.37 3.21 9.90
N ILE A 350 -5.90 2.20 10.59
CA ILE A 350 -6.84 1.22 10.04
C ILE A 350 -8.15 1.90 9.66
N ASN A 351 -8.77 2.66 10.57
CA ASN A 351 -10.06 3.32 10.34
C ASN A 351 -9.98 4.38 9.24
N TYR A 352 -8.88 5.14 9.20
CA TYR A 352 -8.58 6.06 8.11
C TYR A 352 -8.57 5.34 6.75
N SER A 353 -7.85 4.23 6.67
CA SER A 353 -7.70 3.48 5.41
C SER A 353 -9.01 2.81 5.00
N LEU A 354 -9.72 2.22 5.97
CA LEU A 354 -11.02 1.58 5.77
C LEU A 354 -12.07 2.58 5.31
N GLY A 355 -12.20 3.72 6.00
CA GLY A 355 -13.14 4.77 5.63
C GLY A 355 -12.89 5.31 4.21
N ARG A 356 -11.63 5.47 3.82
CA ARG A 356 -11.28 5.93 2.47
C ARG A 356 -11.64 4.95 1.35
N CYS A 357 -11.91 3.68 1.64
CA CYS A 357 -12.46 2.75 0.65
C CYS A 357 -13.73 3.31 -0.03
N TYR A 358 -14.53 4.10 0.70
CA TYR A 358 -15.71 4.77 0.17
C TYR A 358 -15.40 5.56 -1.11
N PHE A 359 -14.33 6.36 -1.13
CA PHE A 359 -14.02 7.23 -2.25
C PHE A 359 -13.62 6.47 -3.53
N TYR A 360 -13.13 5.24 -3.39
CA TYR A 360 -12.70 4.42 -4.52
C TYR A 360 -13.80 3.51 -5.06
N THR A 361 -14.82 3.22 -4.24
CA THR A 361 -15.94 2.33 -4.59
C THR A 361 -17.29 3.01 -4.44
N LYS A 362 -17.37 4.34 -4.63
CA LYS A 362 -18.59 5.14 -4.46
C LYS A 362 -19.83 4.55 -5.12
N GLU A 363 -19.69 3.96 -6.30
CA GLU A 363 -20.79 3.34 -7.05
C GLU A 363 -21.47 2.20 -6.27
N LYS A 364 -20.70 1.41 -5.52
CA LYS A 364 -21.21 0.35 -4.62
C LYS A 364 -22.16 0.92 -3.56
N PHE A 365 -21.85 2.11 -3.05
CA PHE A 365 -22.53 2.72 -1.91
C PHE A 365 -23.74 3.60 -2.28
N ARG A 366 -24.04 3.76 -3.58
CA ARG A 366 -25.29 4.40 -4.02
C ARG A 366 -26.53 3.61 -3.59
N THR A 367 -26.42 2.28 -3.57
CA THR A 367 -27.49 1.36 -3.15
C THR A 367 -27.30 0.81 -1.74
N ASP A 368 -26.25 1.24 -1.03
CA ASP A 368 -25.90 0.78 0.32
C ASP A 368 -25.60 1.98 1.25
N PRO A 369 -26.65 2.69 1.71
CA PRO A 369 -26.50 3.86 2.59
C PRO A 369 -26.03 3.48 4.00
N GLU A 370 -26.22 2.23 4.44
CA GLU A 370 -25.68 1.74 5.73
C GLU A 370 -24.18 1.54 5.66
N GLY A 371 -23.68 0.87 4.61
CA GLY A 371 -22.25 0.75 4.37
C GLY A 371 -21.56 2.10 4.20
N LYS A 372 -22.20 3.07 3.53
CA LYS A 372 -21.68 4.45 3.47
C LYS A 372 -21.52 5.05 4.87
N ARG A 373 -22.55 4.95 5.72
CA ARG A 373 -22.53 5.49 7.09
C ARG A 373 -21.44 4.83 7.95
N ASP A 374 -21.27 3.52 7.84
CA ASP A 374 -20.21 2.77 8.54
C ASP A 374 -18.80 3.29 8.18
N LEU A 375 -18.53 3.48 6.88
CA LEU A 375 -17.24 4.00 6.42
C LEU A 375 -17.03 5.48 6.79
N VAL A 376 -18.07 6.30 6.80
CA VAL A 376 -18.01 7.68 7.30
C VAL A 376 -17.68 7.69 8.79
N LYS A 377 -18.34 6.85 9.59
CA LYS A 377 -18.04 6.71 11.02
C LYS A 377 -16.58 6.31 11.26
N CYS A 378 -16.01 5.45 10.41
CA CYS A 378 -14.59 5.11 10.48
C CYS A 378 -13.68 6.35 10.30
N MET A 379 -14.00 7.24 9.34
CA MET A 379 -13.23 8.46 9.12
C MET A 379 -13.33 9.43 10.30
N GLU A 380 -14.54 9.60 10.84
CA GLU A 380 -14.77 10.44 12.03
C GLU A 380 -14.04 9.88 13.26
N MET A 381 -14.15 8.57 13.50
CA MET A 381 -13.46 7.87 14.58
C MET A 381 -11.94 8.01 14.48
N ALA A 382 -11.37 7.87 13.28
CA ALA A 382 -9.95 8.05 13.05
C ALA A 382 -9.49 9.47 13.43
N TYR A 383 -10.26 10.50 13.05
CA TYR A 383 -9.92 11.88 13.38
C TYR A 383 -10.07 12.18 14.88
N SER A 384 -11.19 11.78 15.48
CA SER A 384 -11.47 12.02 16.90
C SER A 384 -10.49 11.28 17.81
N LEU A 385 -10.15 10.02 17.50
CA LEU A 385 -9.15 9.27 18.26
C LEU A 385 -7.75 9.87 18.09
N ALA A 386 -7.39 10.37 16.90
CA ALA A 386 -6.11 11.04 16.70
C ALA A 386 -6.00 12.36 17.50
N LYS A 387 -7.07 13.16 17.55
CA LYS A 387 -7.16 14.34 18.43
C LYS A 387 -7.05 13.96 19.90
N GLU A 388 -7.66 12.85 20.31
CA GLU A 388 -7.58 12.37 21.69
C GLU A 388 -6.15 11.97 22.07
N ILE A 389 -5.43 11.29 21.17
CA ILE A 389 -3.98 11.01 21.33
C ILE A 389 -3.23 12.32 21.55
N GLN A 390 -3.41 13.32 20.68
CA GLN A 390 -2.73 14.61 20.80
C GLN A 390 -3.10 15.33 22.10
N ARG A 391 -4.38 15.32 22.50
CA ARG A 391 -4.85 16.00 23.72
C ARG A 391 -4.29 15.38 24.99
N ARG A 392 -4.26 14.05 25.07
CA ARG A 392 -3.83 13.31 26.28
C ARG A 392 -2.32 13.20 26.41
N THR A 393 -1.63 13.09 25.27
CA THR A 393 -0.20 12.83 25.25
C THR A 393 0.59 14.05 24.79
N GLY A 394 0.04 14.91 23.95
CA GLY A 394 0.79 15.97 23.27
C GLY A 394 1.54 15.49 22.01
N VAL A 395 1.37 14.22 21.62
CA VAL A 395 1.94 13.69 20.38
C VAL A 395 0.94 13.86 19.25
N ALA A 396 1.32 14.59 18.21
CA ALA A 396 0.55 14.65 16.97
C ALA A 396 0.92 13.45 16.08
N VAL A 397 -0.05 12.59 15.80
CA VAL A 397 0.11 11.47 14.86
C VAL A 397 -0.26 11.91 13.44
N ILE A 398 0.47 11.45 12.43
CA ILE A 398 0.30 11.88 11.03
C ILE A 398 -1.12 11.65 10.53
N HIS A 399 -1.79 10.61 11.01
CA HIS A 399 -3.16 10.31 10.61
C HIS A 399 -4.18 11.34 11.08
N GLN A 400 -3.87 12.19 12.07
CA GLN A 400 -4.70 13.36 12.37
C GLN A 400 -4.78 14.29 11.16
N TYR A 401 -3.61 14.68 10.66
CA TYR A 401 -3.45 15.53 9.48
C TYR A 401 -4.02 14.85 8.22
N LEU A 402 -3.72 13.57 8.01
CA LEU A 402 -4.20 12.84 6.82
C LEU A 402 -5.71 12.62 6.83
N THR A 403 -6.32 12.36 7.98
CA THR A 403 -7.77 12.12 8.09
C THR A 403 -8.55 13.41 7.86
N GLU A 404 -8.10 14.54 8.39
CA GLU A 404 -8.70 15.83 8.05
C GLU A 404 -8.56 16.10 6.53
N ARG A 405 -7.32 16.11 6.03
CA ARG A 405 -7.00 16.53 4.66
C ARG A 405 -7.64 15.64 3.58
N ASN A 406 -7.53 14.32 3.72
CA ASN A 406 -7.85 13.36 2.65
C ASN A 406 -9.12 12.55 2.92
N ALA A 407 -9.81 12.78 4.04
CA ALA A 407 -11.03 12.05 4.39
C ALA A 407 -12.18 13.01 4.71
N LEU A 408 -12.11 13.75 5.82
CA LEU A 408 -13.22 14.61 6.26
C LEU A 408 -13.47 15.78 5.31
N LEU A 409 -12.43 16.49 4.89
CA LEU A 409 -12.58 17.56 3.90
C LEU A 409 -13.02 17.02 2.53
N TYR A 410 -12.60 15.81 2.17
CA TYR A 410 -13.09 15.15 0.95
C TYR A 410 -14.59 14.84 1.02
N LEU A 411 -15.10 14.39 2.17
CA LEU A 411 -16.55 14.18 2.39
C LEU A 411 -17.35 15.47 2.23
N ARG A 412 -16.78 16.61 2.67
CA ARG A 412 -17.39 17.94 2.50
C ARG A 412 -17.51 18.32 1.03
N LEU A 413 -16.54 17.95 0.20
CA LEU A 413 -16.56 18.22 -1.24
C LEU A 413 -17.45 17.26 -2.06
N GLU A 414 -18.18 16.33 -1.41
CA GLU A 414 -19.18 15.51 -2.11
C GLU A 414 -20.42 16.32 -2.45
N GLU A 415 -20.85 16.23 -3.71
CA GLU A 415 -21.99 16.96 -4.27
C GLU A 415 -23.33 16.25 -4.03
N GLU A 416 -23.30 14.91 -3.90
CA GLU A 416 -24.50 14.08 -3.83
C GLU A 416 -25.34 14.40 -2.58
N GLY A 417 -26.59 14.82 -2.79
CA GLY A 417 -27.56 15.09 -1.73
C GLY A 417 -27.48 16.49 -1.12
N LYS A 418 -26.71 17.42 -1.70
CA LYS A 418 -26.61 18.81 -1.26
C LYS A 418 -27.23 19.76 -2.28
N ASP A 419 -27.86 20.83 -1.81
CA ASP A 419 -28.20 21.95 -2.67
C ASP A 419 -26.98 22.84 -2.92
N THR A 420 -27.08 23.71 -3.93
CA THR A 420 -26.01 24.62 -4.38
C THR A 420 -25.45 25.47 -3.24
N LYS A 421 -26.31 25.93 -2.32
CA LYS A 421 -25.90 26.83 -1.23
C LYS A 421 -25.06 26.07 -0.21
N HIS A 422 -25.56 24.93 0.28
CA HIS A 422 -24.83 24.10 1.24
C HIS A 422 -23.53 23.55 0.64
N LEU A 423 -23.53 23.20 -0.65
CA LEU A 423 -22.31 22.78 -1.34
C LEU A 423 -21.27 23.92 -1.40
N LYS A 424 -21.68 25.15 -1.76
CA LYS A 424 -20.79 26.32 -1.78
C LYS A 424 -20.21 26.61 -0.38
N GLU A 425 -21.01 26.52 0.67
CA GLU A 425 -20.57 26.67 2.07
C GLU A 425 -19.53 25.60 2.47
N ASP A 426 -19.78 24.32 2.16
CA ASP A 426 -18.84 23.23 2.44
C ASP A 426 -17.52 23.39 1.66
N ILE A 427 -17.56 23.85 0.40
CA ILE A 427 -16.35 24.08 -0.39
C ILE A 427 -15.54 25.26 0.17
N LEU A 428 -16.19 26.35 0.55
CA LEU A 428 -15.52 27.50 1.18
C LEU A 428 -14.88 27.10 2.51
N TYR A 429 -15.56 26.28 3.32
CA TYR A 429 -14.99 25.71 4.53
C TYR A 429 -13.77 24.85 4.23
N ALA A 430 -13.85 23.94 3.25
CA ALA A 430 -12.74 23.08 2.87
C ALA A 430 -11.53 23.89 2.37
N ARG A 431 -11.77 24.92 1.54
CA ARG A 431 -10.75 25.86 1.07
C ARG A 431 -10.01 26.53 2.23
N GLU A 432 -10.74 27.04 3.21
CA GLU A 432 -10.15 27.67 4.40
C GLU A 432 -9.30 26.67 5.19
N ARG A 433 -9.83 25.47 5.45
CA ARG A 433 -9.09 24.43 6.16
C ARG A 433 -7.83 23.97 5.41
N TYR A 434 -7.88 23.79 4.10
CA TYR A 434 -6.68 23.48 3.30
C TYR A 434 -5.65 24.61 3.35
N SER A 435 -6.08 25.87 3.39
CA SER A 435 -5.19 27.02 3.54
C SER A 435 -4.50 27.04 4.91
N VAL A 436 -5.22 26.67 5.98
CA VAL A 436 -4.62 26.47 7.32
C VAL A 436 -3.60 25.32 7.29
N LEU A 437 -3.96 24.18 6.70
CA LEU A 437 -3.06 23.02 6.58
C LEU A 437 -1.81 23.30 5.73
N LEU A 438 -1.85 24.30 4.84
CA LEU A 438 -0.69 24.74 4.06
C LEU A 438 0.33 25.52 4.91
N GLN A 439 -0.13 26.18 5.98
CA GLN A 439 0.70 26.94 6.91
C GLN A 439 1.12 26.13 8.14
N ASP A 440 0.67 24.88 8.24
CA ASP A 440 0.91 24.01 9.38
C ASP A 440 2.41 23.73 9.61
N GLN A 441 2.87 24.04 10.82
CA GLN A 441 4.26 23.92 11.24
C GLN A 441 4.53 22.72 12.16
N GLU A 442 3.49 21.95 12.51
CA GLU A 442 3.60 20.89 13.51
C GLU A 442 4.45 19.71 13.02
N ASP A 443 5.04 19.01 13.99
CA ASP A 443 5.76 17.75 13.81
C ASP A 443 4.80 16.58 14.00
N TYR A 444 4.69 15.70 13.00
CA TYR A 444 3.79 14.55 13.03
C TYR A 444 4.55 13.23 12.94
N PHE A 445 4.14 12.29 13.79
CA PHE A 445 4.76 10.98 13.91
C PHE A 445 3.88 9.88 13.30
N GLU A 446 4.53 8.85 12.76
CA GLU A 446 3.92 7.59 12.36
C GLU A 446 4.62 6.42 13.06
N PHE A 447 3.90 5.75 13.96
CA PHE A 447 4.40 4.63 14.75
C PHE A 447 5.75 4.95 15.40
N GLY A 448 5.81 6.13 16.02
CA GLY A 448 6.99 6.64 16.72
C GLY A 448 8.08 7.29 15.85
N MET A 449 7.98 7.30 14.52
CA MET A 449 8.95 8.00 13.66
C MET A 449 8.38 9.29 13.12
N LEU A 450 9.17 10.36 13.08
CA LEU A 450 8.78 11.61 12.44
C LEU A 450 8.55 11.39 10.94
N LYS A 451 7.38 11.79 10.42
CA LYS A 451 7.00 11.62 9.01
C LYS A 451 6.66 12.91 8.28
N LYS A 452 6.31 13.95 9.03
CA LYS A 452 6.13 15.33 8.54
C LYS A 452 6.69 16.28 9.58
N SER A 453 7.41 17.30 9.12
CA SER A 453 7.88 18.40 9.97
C SER A 453 7.72 19.71 9.21
N GLY A 454 7.07 20.68 9.83
CA GLY A 454 6.92 22.00 9.24
C GLY A 454 6.20 21.99 7.88
N ARG A 455 6.63 22.92 7.02
CA ARG A 455 6.19 23.05 5.62
C ARG A 455 7.06 22.24 4.67
N GLU A 456 6.83 20.93 4.60
CA GLU A 456 7.47 20.05 3.62
C GLU A 456 6.78 20.14 2.23
N LEU A 457 7.58 20.01 1.17
CA LEU A 457 7.14 20.15 -0.24
C LEU A 457 6.01 19.17 -0.61
N TYR A 458 6.12 17.88 -0.23
CA TYR A 458 5.06 16.90 -0.47
C TYR A 458 3.71 17.32 0.10
N SER A 459 3.66 17.70 1.38
CA SER A 459 2.40 18.11 2.03
C SER A 459 1.82 19.38 1.39
N MET A 460 2.66 20.36 1.04
CA MET A 460 2.23 21.56 0.32
C MET A 460 1.65 21.23 -1.06
N THR A 461 2.31 20.35 -1.81
CA THR A 461 1.85 19.89 -3.13
C THR A 461 0.44 19.31 -3.06
N ILE A 462 0.16 18.46 -2.06
CA ILE A 462 -1.16 17.86 -1.88
C ILE A 462 -2.21 18.92 -1.48
N CYS A 463 -1.89 19.86 -0.59
CA CYS A 463 -2.81 20.94 -0.22
C CYS A 463 -3.16 21.83 -1.42
N HIS A 464 -2.16 22.25 -2.22
CA HIS A 464 -2.41 23.02 -3.43
C HIS A 464 -3.29 22.27 -4.42
N ARG A 465 -3.08 20.96 -4.60
CA ARG A 465 -3.96 20.13 -5.42
C ARG A 465 -5.42 20.19 -4.95
N GLN A 466 -5.67 20.13 -3.64
CA GLN A 466 -7.04 20.23 -3.12
C GLN A 466 -7.62 21.63 -3.23
N LEU A 467 -6.80 22.68 -3.08
CA LEU A 467 -7.23 24.05 -3.31
C LEU A 467 -7.67 24.25 -4.76
N VAL A 468 -6.90 23.76 -5.75
CA VAL A 468 -7.31 23.76 -7.16
C VAL A 468 -8.67 23.06 -7.33
N ARG A 469 -8.88 21.90 -6.71
CA ARG A 469 -10.18 21.21 -6.75
C ARG A 469 -11.32 22.04 -6.14
N CYS A 470 -11.09 22.70 -5.01
CA CYS A 470 -12.09 23.57 -4.39
C CYS A 470 -12.45 24.74 -5.31
N TYR A 471 -11.45 25.42 -5.89
CA TYR A 471 -11.71 26.53 -6.80
C TYR A 471 -12.40 26.08 -8.08
N ASN A 472 -12.08 24.91 -8.64
CA ASN A 472 -12.79 24.37 -9.81
C ASN A 472 -14.29 24.23 -9.54
N GLN A 473 -14.67 23.68 -8.38
CA GLN A 473 -16.09 23.59 -8.00
C GLN A 473 -16.69 24.99 -7.75
N LEU A 474 -15.95 25.92 -7.14
CA LEU A 474 -16.43 27.29 -6.94
C LEU A 474 -16.62 28.07 -8.26
N ILE A 475 -15.80 27.81 -9.28
CA ILE A 475 -15.93 28.40 -10.63
C ILE A 475 -17.25 27.96 -11.28
N GLU A 476 -17.65 26.71 -11.09
CA GLU A 476 -18.93 26.17 -11.59
C GLU A 476 -20.13 26.73 -10.82
N LEU A 477 -19.94 27.10 -9.55
CA LEU A 477 -20.97 27.65 -8.65
C LEU A 477 -20.91 29.18 -8.51
N ALA A 478 -20.14 29.86 -9.35
CA ALA A 478 -19.99 31.31 -9.30
C ALA A 478 -21.29 31.99 -9.79
N ASP A 479 -21.73 33.01 -9.06
CA ASP A 479 -22.97 33.75 -9.35
C ASP A 479 -22.74 34.85 -10.39
N THR A 480 -21.48 35.28 -10.57
CA THR A 480 -21.07 36.37 -11.47
C THR A 480 -19.78 36.03 -12.21
N ASP A 481 -19.58 36.65 -13.37
CA ASP A 481 -18.34 36.50 -14.14
C ASP A 481 -17.11 37.06 -13.39
N ASP A 482 -17.29 38.11 -12.58
CA ASP A 482 -16.22 38.67 -11.74
C ASP A 482 -15.78 37.69 -10.63
N GLU A 483 -16.75 37.07 -9.94
CA GLU A 483 -16.47 36.03 -8.95
C GLU A 483 -15.76 34.84 -9.60
N LYS A 484 -16.25 34.42 -10.78
CA LYS A 484 -15.65 33.33 -11.57
C LYS A 484 -14.20 33.65 -11.96
N ALA A 485 -13.93 34.85 -12.45
CA ALA A 485 -12.59 35.30 -12.81
C ALA A 485 -11.65 35.32 -11.60
N GLY A 486 -12.13 35.82 -10.44
CA GLY A 486 -11.36 35.83 -9.21
C GLY A 486 -11.00 34.44 -8.67
N TYR A 487 -11.92 33.46 -8.78
CA TYR A 487 -11.62 32.07 -8.43
C TYR A 487 -10.65 31.42 -9.42
N PHE A 488 -10.79 31.73 -10.72
CA PHE A 488 -9.88 31.22 -11.75
C PHE A 488 -8.45 31.68 -11.53
N GLU A 489 -8.22 32.96 -11.25
CA GLU A 489 -6.88 33.50 -10.97
C GLU A 489 -6.22 32.81 -9.76
N GLN A 490 -6.98 32.61 -8.68
CA GLN A 490 -6.50 31.90 -7.48
C GLN A 490 -6.20 30.43 -7.76
N ALA A 491 -7.07 29.74 -8.52
CA ALA A 491 -6.85 28.37 -8.95
C ALA A 491 -5.57 28.23 -9.78
N GLN A 492 -5.33 29.17 -10.71
CA GLN A 492 -4.15 29.19 -11.55
C GLN A 492 -2.87 29.37 -10.73
N GLN A 493 -2.89 30.23 -9.71
CA GLN A 493 -1.75 30.39 -8.81
C GLN A 493 -1.42 29.09 -8.07
N HIS A 494 -2.42 28.45 -7.47
CA HIS A 494 -2.19 27.18 -6.78
C HIS A 494 -1.82 26.04 -7.72
N CYS A 495 -2.29 26.06 -8.96
CA CYS A 495 -1.90 25.11 -9.98
C CYS A 495 -0.39 25.21 -10.28
N ARG A 496 0.13 26.44 -10.43
CA ARG A 496 1.57 26.69 -10.63
C ARG A 496 2.40 26.25 -9.43
N GLU A 497 1.98 26.62 -8.22
CA GLU A 497 2.65 26.24 -6.97
C GLU A 497 2.67 24.72 -6.78
N MET A 498 1.55 24.04 -7.06
CA MET A 498 1.46 22.57 -7.01
C MET A 498 2.51 21.92 -7.92
N ILE A 499 2.60 22.34 -9.19
CA ILE A 499 3.58 21.75 -10.13
C ILE A 499 5.01 22.09 -9.70
N GLN A 500 5.27 23.33 -9.28
CA GLN A 500 6.60 23.75 -8.82
C GLN A 500 7.08 22.90 -7.64
N TYR A 501 6.23 22.67 -6.63
CA TYR A 501 6.61 21.84 -5.48
C TYR A 501 6.70 20.36 -5.83
N ALA A 502 5.83 19.85 -6.70
CA ALA A 502 5.89 18.46 -7.17
C ALA A 502 7.18 18.17 -7.97
N GLU A 503 7.56 19.06 -8.88
CA GLU A 503 8.80 18.93 -9.65
C GLU A 503 10.05 19.16 -8.78
N GLY A 504 9.92 19.96 -7.71
CA GLY A 504 10.98 20.13 -6.70
C GLY A 504 11.31 18.88 -5.88
N GLU A 505 10.46 17.86 -5.91
CA GLU A 505 10.67 16.55 -5.28
C GLU A 505 11.36 15.52 -6.21
N ILE A 506 11.68 15.90 -7.46
CA ILE A 506 12.40 15.03 -8.41
C ILE A 506 13.88 15.00 -8.04
N ARG A 507 14.38 13.80 -7.76
CA ARG A 507 15.78 13.55 -7.40
C ARG A 507 16.58 13.12 -8.61
N ARG A 508 17.82 13.61 -8.68
CA ARG A 508 18.75 13.31 -9.79
C ARG A 508 20.12 12.95 -9.23
N ASP A 509 20.81 12.05 -9.93
CA ASP A 509 22.23 11.76 -9.66
C ASP A 509 23.14 12.88 -10.18
N GLU A 510 24.45 12.74 -9.96
CA GLU A 510 25.48 13.69 -10.41
C GLU A 510 25.52 13.84 -11.95
N GLN A 511 24.99 12.85 -12.68
CA GLN A 511 24.89 12.84 -14.14
C GLN A 511 23.55 13.41 -14.63
N GLY A 512 22.67 13.85 -13.72
CA GLY A 512 21.37 14.46 -14.03
C GLY A 512 20.24 13.47 -14.34
N LYS A 513 20.48 12.16 -14.23
CA LYS A 513 19.47 11.12 -14.42
C LYS A 513 18.57 11.05 -13.19
N VAL A 514 17.26 10.93 -13.42
CA VAL A 514 16.27 10.81 -12.34
C VAL A 514 16.52 9.52 -11.56
N THR A 515 16.75 9.65 -10.25
CA THR A 515 16.98 8.54 -9.33
C THR A 515 15.72 8.17 -8.54
N ASP A 516 14.90 9.15 -8.18
CA ASP A 516 13.62 8.95 -7.50
C ASP A 516 12.72 10.17 -7.68
N GLN A 517 11.42 10.01 -7.50
CA GLN A 517 10.41 11.07 -7.65
C GLN A 517 9.11 10.67 -6.94
N LEU A 518 8.17 11.62 -6.81
CA LEU A 518 6.85 11.32 -6.25
C LEU A 518 6.15 10.21 -7.03
N GLU A 519 5.60 9.25 -6.30
CA GLU A 519 4.95 8.07 -6.86
C GLU A 519 3.75 8.40 -7.74
N ARG A 520 3.08 9.50 -7.41
CA ARG A 520 1.87 9.98 -8.08
C ARG A 520 2.10 11.31 -8.82
N LEU A 521 3.31 11.57 -9.30
CA LEU A 521 3.64 12.82 -9.98
C LEU A 521 2.70 13.10 -11.19
N ALA A 522 2.34 12.07 -11.96
CA ALA A 522 1.38 12.19 -13.06
C ALA A 522 0.01 12.75 -12.64
N ASN A 523 -0.46 12.48 -11.41
CA ASN A 523 -1.72 13.02 -10.93
C ASN A 523 -1.71 14.54 -10.79
N PHE A 524 -0.57 15.14 -10.49
CA PHE A 524 -0.45 16.60 -10.41
C PHE A 524 -0.49 17.22 -11.80
N TYR A 525 0.21 16.63 -12.77
CA TYR A 525 0.12 17.04 -14.17
C TYR A 525 -1.30 16.90 -14.73
N ASN A 526 -1.99 15.79 -14.46
CA ASN A 526 -3.38 15.59 -14.88
C ASN A 526 -4.33 16.61 -14.21
N THR A 527 -4.11 16.93 -12.93
CA THR A 527 -4.91 17.95 -12.24
C THR A 527 -4.72 19.33 -12.88
N ALA A 528 -3.47 19.68 -13.22
CA ALA A 528 -3.16 20.92 -13.92
C ALA A 528 -3.78 20.96 -15.33
N GLY A 529 -3.65 19.87 -16.08
CA GLY A 529 -4.23 19.76 -17.42
C GLY A 529 -5.74 19.91 -17.41
N CYS A 530 -6.43 19.25 -16.48
CA CYS A 530 -7.89 19.38 -16.34
C CYS A 530 -8.32 20.81 -16.03
N PHE A 531 -7.60 21.50 -15.14
CA PHE A 531 -7.89 22.89 -14.82
C PHE A 531 -7.71 23.81 -16.03
N LEU A 532 -6.56 23.73 -16.70
CA LEU A 532 -6.22 24.58 -17.84
C LEU A 532 -7.13 24.32 -19.06
N ALA A 533 -7.58 23.09 -19.25
CA ALA A 533 -8.50 22.77 -20.35
C ALA A 533 -9.92 23.32 -20.13
N ALA A 534 -10.31 23.70 -18.91
CA ALA A 534 -11.70 24.01 -18.57
C ALA A 534 -12.19 25.38 -19.07
N ASP A 535 -11.31 26.34 -19.33
CA ASP A 535 -11.70 27.74 -19.57
C ASP A 535 -11.89 28.13 -21.04
N ASN A 536 -11.74 27.16 -21.95
CA ASN A 536 -11.84 27.35 -23.41
C ASN A 536 -10.85 28.36 -24.02
N ASN A 537 -9.78 28.74 -23.30
CA ASN A 537 -8.72 29.57 -23.86
C ASN A 537 -7.78 28.68 -24.71
N PRO A 538 -7.55 29.00 -26.00
CA PRO A 538 -6.66 28.22 -26.85
C PRO A 538 -5.23 28.07 -26.31
N THR A 539 -4.70 29.11 -25.66
CA THR A 539 -3.35 29.09 -25.07
C THR A 539 -3.29 28.13 -23.90
N HIS A 540 -4.28 28.16 -23.01
CA HIS A 540 -4.34 27.23 -21.88
C HIS A 540 -4.64 25.80 -22.33
N LEU A 541 -5.36 25.62 -23.44
CA LEU A 541 -5.56 24.30 -24.03
C LEU A 541 -4.24 23.68 -24.54
N ASP A 542 -3.37 24.48 -25.17
CA ASP A 542 -2.05 24.01 -25.56
C ASP A 542 -1.17 23.67 -24.33
N GLU A 543 -1.20 24.51 -23.29
CA GLU A 543 -0.51 24.20 -22.02
C GLU A 543 -1.05 22.92 -21.37
N ALA A 544 -2.37 22.72 -21.38
CA ALA A 544 -3.03 21.52 -20.88
C ALA A 544 -2.53 20.26 -21.61
N LEU A 545 -2.42 20.32 -22.93
CA LEU A 545 -1.91 19.22 -23.75
C LEU A 545 -0.44 18.88 -23.43
N GLU A 546 0.39 19.88 -23.14
CA GLU A 546 1.78 19.65 -22.73
C GLU A 546 1.87 18.95 -21.37
N VAL A 547 1.08 19.38 -20.37
CA VAL A 547 1.09 18.72 -19.05
C VAL A 547 0.50 17.31 -19.09
N TYR A 548 -0.57 17.07 -19.85
CA TYR A 548 -1.06 15.70 -20.05
C TYR A 548 -0.03 14.82 -20.76
N ARG A 549 0.74 15.38 -21.70
CA ARG A 549 1.83 14.64 -22.35
C ARG A 549 2.94 14.28 -21.37
N LYS A 550 3.31 15.19 -20.45
CA LYS A 550 4.24 14.87 -19.35
C LYS A 550 3.71 13.69 -18.51
N ALA A 551 2.44 13.71 -18.12
CA ALA A 551 1.81 12.63 -17.36
C ALA A 551 1.85 11.29 -18.12
N TYR A 552 1.45 11.29 -19.39
CA TYR A 552 1.47 10.11 -20.26
C TYR A 552 2.87 9.52 -20.40
N GLN A 553 3.87 10.36 -20.72
CA GLN A 553 5.26 9.92 -20.88
C GLN A 553 5.83 9.35 -19.57
N LEU A 554 5.46 9.94 -18.43
CA LEU A 554 5.90 9.47 -17.13
C LEU A 554 5.40 8.05 -16.84
N GLU A 555 4.09 7.83 -16.96
CA GLU A 555 3.47 6.52 -16.68
C GLU A 555 3.94 5.46 -17.69
N LYS A 556 4.08 5.84 -18.97
CA LYS A 556 4.65 4.97 -20.02
C LYS A 556 6.08 4.57 -19.73
N GLY A 557 6.93 5.52 -19.34
CA GLY A 557 8.33 5.26 -19.01
C GLY A 557 8.50 4.32 -17.81
N GLN A 558 7.55 4.34 -16.88
CA GLN A 558 7.51 3.46 -15.72
C GLN A 558 6.89 2.07 -16.02
N GLY A 559 6.35 1.86 -17.22
CA GLY A 559 5.62 0.63 -17.57
C GLY A 559 4.35 0.43 -16.74
N ARG A 560 3.81 1.51 -16.17
CA ARG A 560 2.64 1.47 -15.28
C ARG A 560 1.35 1.57 -16.08
N VAL A 561 0.37 0.81 -15.65
CA VAL A 561 -0.99 0.87 -16.19
C VAL A 561 -1.93 1.07 -15.01
N ASP A 562 -2.07 2.34 -14.60
CA ASP A 562 -2.94 2.76 -13.50
C ASP A 562 -3.76 4.02 -13.89
N TYR A 563 -4.69 4.47 -13.04
CA TYR A 563 -5.59 5.61 -13.28
C TYR A 563 -4.91 6.90 -13.80
N PRO A 564 -3.69 7.30 -13.36
CA PRO A 564 -3.05 8.49 -13.92
C PRO A 564 -2.77 8.37 -15.43
N LEU A 565 -2.49 7.17 -15.93
CA LEU A 565 -2.32 6.94 -17.38
C LEU A 565 -3.64 7.11 -18.11
N SER A 566 -4.74 6.56 -17.57
CA SER A 566 -6.06 6.70 -18.19
C SER A 566 -6.52 8.16 -18.23
N ASP A 567 -6.27 8.91 -17.15
CA ASP A 567 -6.62 10.33 -17.07
C ASP A 567 -5.82 11.16 -18.09
N ALA A 568 -4.52 10.86 -18.25
CA ALA A 568 -3.67 11.52 -19.23
C ALA A 568 -4.12 11.23 -20.67
N LEU A 569 -4.42 9.96 -20.97
CA LEU A 569 -4.93 9.52 -22.28
C LEU A 569 -6.27 10.18 -22.62
N PHE A 570 -7.18 10.26 -21.64
CA PHE A 570 -8.47 10.92 -21.80
C PHE A 570 -8.29 12.41 -22.09
N GLY A 571 -7.50 13.12 -21.27
CA GLY A 571 -7.20 14.54 -21.44
C GLY A 571 -6.52 14.87 -22.76
N LEU A 572 -5.54 14.06 -23.19
CA LEU A 572 -4.91 14.20 -24.51
C LEU A 572 -5.91 14.02 -25.64
N THR A 573 -6.77 13.00 -25.55
CA THR A 573 -7.76 12.71 -26.59
C THR A 573 -8.77 13.84 -26.72
N GLU A 574 -9.37 14.29 -25.61
CA GLU A 574 -10.36 15.35 -25.62
C GLU A 574 -9.75 16.71 -26.02
N GLY A 575 -8.55 17.02 -25.51
CA GLY A 575 -7.86 18.26 -25.83
C GLY A 575 -7.50 18.35 -27.31
N LEU A 576 -7.03 17.27 -27.92
CA LEU A 576 -6.71 17.22 -29.35
C LEU A 576 -7.97 17.35 -30.23
N ILE A 577 -9.08 16.73 -29.83
CA ILE A 577 -10.37 16.89 -30.52
C ILE A 577 -10.79 18.37 -30.50
N ARG A 578 -10.63 19.05 -29.36
CA ARG A 578 -11.02 20.46 -29.20
C ARG A 578 -10.10 21.41 -29.97
N ARG A 579 -8.79 21.12 -30.00
CA ARG A 579 -7.82 21.94 -30.73
C ARG A 579 -7.98 21.83 -32.24
N GLY A 580 -8.19 20.62 -32.75
CA GLY A 580 -8.57 20.39 -34.15
C GLY A 580 -7.53 20.82 -35.20
N HIS A 581 -6.24 20.86 -34.85
CA HIS A 581 -5.19 21.16 -35.83
C HIS A 581 -4.93 19.96 -36.76
N GLU A 582 -4.22 20.19 -37.86
CA GLU A 582 -3.82 19.15 -38.79
C GLU A 582 -3.06 18.01 -38.05
N GLY A 583 -3.54 16.77 -38.23
CA GLY A 583 -2.98 15.58 -37.58
C GLY A 583 -3.42 15.33 -36.12
N ASP A 584 -4.20 16.22 -35.51
CA ASP A 584 -4.68 16.04 -34.12
C ASP A 584 -5.66 14.88 -34.00
N PHE A 585 -6.60 14.74 -34.94
CA PHE A 585 -7.57 13.63 -34.90
C PHE A 585 -6.90 12.26 -35.03
N SER A 586 -5.87 12.13 -35.86
CA SER A 586 -5.09 10.89 -35.98
C SER A 586 -4.37 10.54 -34.67
N LYS A 587 -3.77 11.53 -34.00
CA LYS A 587 -3.15 11.33 -32.68
C LYS A 587 -4.18 10.98 -31.61
N ALA A 588 -5.32 11.67 -31.61
CA ALA A 588 -6.42 11.39 -30.69
C ALA A 588 -6.95 9.96 -30.86
N GLN A 589 -6.98 9.42 -32.08
CA GLN A 589 -7.43 8.04 -32.34
C GLN A 589 -6.49 7.02 -31.70
N VAL A 590 -5.18 7.26 -31.75
CA VAL A 590 -4.18 6.41 -31.09
C VAL A 590 -4.40 6.39 -29.59
N PHE A 591 -4.53 7.57 -28.96
CA PHE A 591 -4.76 7.67 -27.51
C PHE A 591 -6.10 7.09 -27.07
N ALA A 592 -7.19 7.33 -27.82
CA ALA A 592 -8.51 6.76 -27.54
C ALA A 592 -8.52 5.23 -27.62
N THR A 593 -7.82 4.68 -28.62
CA THR A 593 -7.68 3.23 -28.80
C THR A 593 -6.90 2.62 -27.63
N GLU A 594 -5.81 3.27 -27.23
CA GLU A 594 -5.00 2.84 -26.10
C GLU A 594 -5.81 2.90 -24.79
N LEU A 595 -6.53 4.00 -24.55
CA LEU A 595 -7.39 4.18 -23.37
C LEU A 595 -8.40 3.05 -23.23
N LEU A 596 -9.10 2.71 -24.31
CA LEU A 596 -10.08 1.63 -24.31
C LEU A 596 -9.43 0.27 -24.04
N SER A 597 -8.25 0.01 -24.60
CA SER A 597 -7.48 -1.22 -24.32
C SER A 597 -7.07 -1.30 -22.86
N VAL A 598 -6.60 -0.19 -22.28
CA VAL A 598 -6.17 -0.09 -20.89
C VAL A 598 -7.34 -0.41 -19.95
N TYR A 599 -8.51 0.22 -20.14
CA TYR A 599 -9.68 -0.06 -19.31
C TYR A 599 -10.14 -1.51 -19.41
N LYS A 600 -10.26 -2.07 -20.62
CA LYS A 600 -10.72 -3.45 -20.81
C LYS A 600 -9.79 -4.48 -20.19
N ALA A 601 -8.48 -4.26 -20.25
CA ALA A 601 -7.49 -5.19 -19.74
C ALA A 601 -7.37 -5.15 -18.21
N ASN A 602 -7.50 -3.95 -17.60
CA ASN A 602 -7.14 -3.74 -16.19
C ASN A 602 -8.33 -3.49 -15.26
N TRP A 603 -9.42 -2.89 -15.76
CA TRP A 603 -10.62 -2.55 -14.98
C TRP A 603 -11.92 -2.89 -15.71
N PRO A 604 -12.17 -4.18 -16.03
CA PRO A 604 -13.38 -4.61 -16.74
C PRO A 604 -14.67 -4.28 -15.99
N GLU A 605 -14.62 -4.08 -14.68
CA GLU A 605 -15.73 -3.67 -13.83
C GLU A 605 -16.14 -2.20 -14.01
N LYS A 606 -15.27 -1.34 -14.57
CA LYS A 606 -15.53 0.09 -14.78
C LYS A 606 -16.33 0.33 -16.06
N THR A 607 -17.51 -0.27 -16.14
CA THR A 607 -18.37 -0.25 -17.33
C THR A 607 -18.65 1.16 -17.84
N ARG A 608 -18.91 2.13 -16.95
CA ARG A 608 -19.17 3.52 -17.33
C ARG A 608 -17.96 4.18 -18.02
N ASP A 609 -16.76 3.96 -17.51
CA ASP A 609 -15.55 4.56 -18.07
C ASP A 609 -15.15 3.87 -19.39
N ILE A 610 -15.39 2.56 -19.50
CA ILE A 610 -15.28 1.82 -20.76
C ILE A 610 -16.24 2.39 -21.83
N GLU A 611 -17.50 2.64 -21.48
CA GLU A 611 -18.46 3.22 -22.44
C GLU A 611 -18.07 4.66 -22.84
N LYS A 612 -17.59 5.47 -21.91
CA LYS A 612 -17.04 6.80 -22.25
C LYS A 612 -15.86 6.71 -23.20
N ALA A 613 -14.92 5.80 -22.97
CA ALA A 613 -13.76 5.60 -23.84
C ALA A 613 -14.17 5.12 -25.25
N LYS A 614 -15.18 4.24 -25.35
CA LYS A 614 -15.77 3.83 -26.64
C LYS A 614 -16.40 5.01 -27.38
N ALA A 615 -17.26 5.78 -26.71
CA ALA A 615 -17.92 6.94 -27.31
C ALA A 615 -16.89 7.98 -27.79
N LEU A 616 -15.79 8.16 -27.03
CA LEU A 616 -14.71 9.05 -27.42
C LEU A 616 -13.99 8.56 -28.68
N LEU A 617 -13.68 7.26 -28.77
CA LEU A 617 -13.08 6.65 -29.97
C LEU A 617 -13.99 6.74 -31.20
N GLU A 618 -15.29 6.51 -31.03
CA GLU A 618 -16.29 6.68 -32.09
C GLU A 618 -16.32 8.13 -32.60
N LYS A 619 -16.38 9.10 -31.68
CA LYS A 619 -16.34 10.54 -32.01
C LYS A 619 -15.09 10.90 -32.82
N VAL A 620 -13.91 10.45 -32.42
CA VAL A 620 -12.67 10.72 -33.16
C VAL A 620 -12.72 10.09 -34.55
N THR A 621 -13.20 8.85 -34.65
CA THR A 621 -13.29 8.12 -35.93
C THR A 621 -14.21 8.84 -36.91
N ASP A 622 -15.33 9.38 -36.44
CA ASP A 622 -16.24 10.15 -37.27
C ASP A 622 -15.64 11.51 -37.68
N LEU A 623 -14.93 12.19 -36.79
CA LEU A 623 -14.20 13.42 -37.12
C LEU A 623 -13.10 13.19 -38.18
N ILE A 624 -12.41 12.04 -38.15
CA ILE A 624 -11.45 11.69 -39.19
C ILE A 624 -12.16 11.54 -40.53
N LYS A 625 -13.29 10.82 -40.60
CA LYS A 625 -14.05 10.62 -41.86
C LYS A 625 -14.58 11.93 -42.45
N VAL A 626 -14.91 12.91 -41.61
CA VAL A 626 -15.41 14.22 -42.05
C VAL A 626 -14.29 15.11 -42.58
N ASN A 627 -13.06 14.94 -42.07
CA ASN A 627 -11.90 15.79 -42.40
C ASN A 627 -10.87 15.09 -43.31
N SER A 628 -11.13 13.86 -43.74
CA SER A 628 -10.40 13.11 -44.78
C SER A 628 -11.06 13.29 -46.13
#